data_AF-A0A0R2JIG8-F1
#
_entry.id   AF-A0A0R2JIG8-F1
#
_cell.length_a   1.000
_cell.length_b   1.000
_cell.length_c   1.000
_cell.angle_alpha   90.00
_cell.angle_beta   90.00
_cell.angle_gamma   90.00
#
_symmetry.space_group_name_H-M   'P 1'
#
loop_
_entity.id
_entity.type
_entity.pdbx_description
1 polymer ?
#
loop_
_entity_poly.entity_id
_entity_poly.type
_entity_poly.pdbx_seq_one_letter_code
_entity_poly.pdbx_strand_id
1 'polypeptide(L)' 'MAIQTTMHTKKAAIINQTHDGKKITRTFMISPDTHENEVEGLARLLLELGLENTTHEIRLIDTKAHKMNQKENQ' A
#
# COMPACT_ATOMS: atom_id res chain seq x y z
N MET A 1 15.53 -25.66 -13.38
CA MET A 1 15.78 -24.21 -13.25
C MET A 1 14.53 -23.58 -12.64
N ALA A 2 14.64 -23.00 -11.44
CA ALA A 2 13.51 -22.29 -10.84
C ALA A 2 13.41 -20.91 -11.49
N ILE A 3 12.32 -20.62 -12.19
CA ILE A 3 12.02 -19.28 -12.67
C ILE A 3 11.60 -18.47 -11.45
N GLN A 4 12.54 -17.69 -10.91
CA GLN A 4 12.25 -16.73 -9.85
C GLN A 4 11.50 -15.56 -10.50
N THR A 5 10.18 -15.67 -10.59
CA THR A 5 9.33 -14.57 -11.04
C THR A 5 9.36 -13.51 -9.96
N THR A 6 10.22 -12.50 -10.09
CA THR A 6 10.14 -11.29 -9.29
C THR A 6 8.83 -10.59 -9.67
N MET A 7 7.74 -10.97 -9.02
CA MET A 7 6.50 -10.22 -9.12
C MET A 7 6.81 -8.82 -8.58
N HIS A 8 6.91 -7.87 -9.49
CA HIS A 8 6.86 -6.47 -9.11
C HIS A 8 5.53 -6.27 -8.40
N THR A 9 5.57 -5.74 -7.19
CA THR A 9 4.37 -5.46 -6.42
C THR A 9 4.40 -4.01 -6.00
N LYS A 10 3.22 -3.39 -5.94
CA LYS A 10 3.05 -2.09 -5.31
C LYS A 10 2.35 -2.29 -3.97
N LYS A 11 2.55 -1.36 -3.06
CA LYS A 11 1.81 -1.27 -1.80
C LYS A 11 1.01 0.03 -1.79
N ALA A 12 -0.25 -0.05 -1.44
CA ALA A 12 -1.05 1.11 -1.10
C ALA A 12 -1.15 1.20 0.43
N ALA A 13 -0.82 2.35 1.01
CA ALA A 13 -1.10 2.65 2.41
C ALA A 13 -2.17 3.73 2.47
N ILE A 14 -3.29 3.44 3.12
CA ILE A 14 -4.38 4.37 3.36
C ILE A 14 -4.37 4.71 4.85
N ILE A 15 -4.21 5.99 5.16
CA ILE A 15 -4.20 6.50 6.53
C ILE A 15 -5.56 7.14 6.78
N ASN A 16 -6.28 6.58 7.74
CA ASN A 16 -7.64 6.96 8.07
C ASN A 16 -7.74 7.30 9.55
N GLN A 17 -8.88 7.87 9.92
CA GLN A 17 -9.27 8.08 11.29
C GLN A 17 -10.55 7.31 11.58
N THR A 18 -10.52 6.55 12.66
CA THR A 18 -11.68 5.83 13.19
C THR A 18 -12.59 6.77 13.97
N HIS A 19 -13.80 6.31 14.30
CA HIS A 19 -14.79 7.12 15.02
C HIS A 19 -14.33 7.62 16.40
N ASP A 20 -13.40 6.93 17.06
CA ASP A 20 -12.84 7.34 18.36
C ASP A 20 -11.69 8.35 18.25
N GLY A 21 -11.40 8.82 17.03
CA GLY A 21 -10.33 9.78 16.77
C GLY A 21 -8.95 9.16 16.56
N LYS A 22 -8.79 7.83 16.64
CA LYS A 22 -7.50 7.19 16.40
C LYS A 22 -7.18 7.11 14.92
N LYS A 23 -5.94 7.45 14.60
CA LYS A 23 -5.36 7.22 13.27
C LYS A 23 -5.03 5.74 13.10
N ILE A 24 -5.44 5.17 11.97
CA ILE A 24 -5.11 3.81 11.55
C ILE A 24 -4.47 3.86 10.17
N THR A 25 -3.58 2.91 9.90
CA THR A 25 -2.99 2.73 8.57
C THR A 25 -3.34 1.34 8.08
N ARG A 26 -4.03 1.24 6.95
CA ARG A 26 -4.26 -0.02 6.24
C ARG A 26 -3.30 -0.12 5.07
N THR A 27 -2.63 -1.26 4.94
CA THR A 27 -1.70 -1.52 3.84
C THR A 27 -2.19 -2.67 2.99
N PHE A 28 -2.27 -2.44 1.68
CA PHE A 28 -2.71 -3.42 0.70
C PHE A 28 -1.58 -3.70 -0.28
N MET A 29 -1.38 -4.99 -0.61
CA MET A 29 -0.58 -5.38 -1.77
C MET A 29 -1.44 -5.19 -3.01
N ILE A 30 -0.96 -4.42 -3.97
CA ILE A 30 -1.68 -4.08 -5.20
C ILE A 30 -0.83 -4.39 -6.43
N SER A 31 -1.49 -4.51 -7.58
CA SER A 31 -0.82 -4.71 -8.86
C SER A 31 0.11 -3.52 -9.16
N PRO A 32 1.25 -3.72 -9.84
CA PRO A 32 2.07 -2.63 -10.37
C PRO A 32 1.31 -1.64 -11.25
N ASP A 33 0.27 -2.11 -11.92
CA ASP A 33 -0.50 -1.30 -12.86
C ASP A 33 -1.67 -0.57 -12.18
N THR A 34 -1.89 -0.80 -10.88
CA THR A 34 -2.92 -0.08 -10.12
C THR A 34 -2.57 1.40 -10.04
N HIS A 35 -3.55 2.22 -10.41
CA HIS A 35 -3.47 3.68 -10.42
C HIS A 35 -4.02 4.29 -9.13
N GLU A 36 -3.67 5.56 -8.87
CA GLU A 36 -4.05 6.28 -7.65
C GLU A 36 -5.57 6.40 -7.49
N ASN A 37 -6.30 6.69 -8.56
CA ASN A 37 -7.76 6.79 -8.57
C ASN A 37 -8.47 5.49 -8.14
N GLU A 38 -7.90 4.33 -8.46
CA GLU A 38 -8.44 3.03 -8.00
C GLU A 38 -8.25 2.85 -6.50
N VAL A 39 -7.11 3.31 -5.96
CA VAL A 39 -6.83 3.29 -4.52
C VAL A 39 -7.66 4.33 -3.76
N GLU A 40 -7.92 5.49 -4.35
CA GLU A 40 -8.91 6.44 -3.85
C GLU A 40 -10.32 5.83 -3.82
N GLY A 41 -10.71 5.09 -4.85
CA GLY A 41 -11.97 4.34 -4.89
C GLY A 41 -12.09 3.35 -3.74
N LEU A 42 -11.02 2.60 -3.46
CA LEU A 42 -10.95 1.71 -2.30
C LEU A 42 -11.08 2.50 -0.98
N ALA A 43 -10.40 3.63 -0.84
CA ALA A 43 -10.49 4.47 0.36
C ALA A 43 -11.92 4.99 0.58
N ARG A 44 -12.62 5.41 -0.48
CA ARG A 44 -14.02 5.84 -0.41
C ARG A 44 -14.94 4.69 0.01
N LEU A 45 -14.73 3.50 -0.54
CA LEU A 45 -15.50 2.32 -0.16
C LEU A 45 -15.35 1.98 1.34
N LEU A 46 -14.15 2.11 1.90
CA LEU A 46 -13.92 1.89 3.34
C LEU A 46 -14.71 2.87 4.23
N LEU A 47 -14.84 4.12 3.78
CA LEU A 47 -15.68 5.12 4.45
C LEU A 47 -17.17 4.78 4.31
N GLU A 48 -17.63 4.42 3.12
CA GLU A 48 -19.03 4.06 2.85
C GLU A 48 -19.49 2.83 3.64
N LEU A 49 -18.59 1.87 3.86
CA LEU A 49 -18.83 0.69 4.70
C LEU A 49 -18.84 1.00 6.21
N GLY A 50 -18.54 2.24 6.61
CA GLY A 50 -18.48 2.65 8.02
C GLY A 50 -17.32 2.03 8.79
N LEU A 51 -16.31 1.50 8.08
CA LEU A 51 -15.10 0.98 8.72
C LEU A 51 -14.20 2.11 9.23
N GLU A 52 -14.33 3.29 8.62
CA GLU A 52 -13.53 4.49 8.83
C GLU A 52 -14.41 5.75 8.73
N ASN A 53 -14.01 6.82 9.39
CA ASN A 53 -14.79 8.07 9.43
C ASN A 53 -14.19 9.16 8.52
N THR A 54 -12.88 9.12 8.26
CA THR A 54 -12.21 10.09 7.37
C THR A 54 -10.94 9.48 6.79
N THR A 55 -10.65 9.78 5.52
CA THR A 55 -9.35 9.50 4.88
C THR A 55 -8.49 10.75 4.97
N HIS A 56 -7.27 10.60 5.50
CA HIS A 56 -6.32 11.70 5.64
C HIS A 56 -5.27 11.68 4.54
N GLU A 57 -4.80 10.50 4.17
CA GLU A 57 -3.67 10.36 3.25
C GLU A 57 -3.70 9.00 2.55
N ILE A 58 -3.29 8.98 1.28
CA ILE A 58 -3.06 7.78 0.50
C ILE A 58 -1.61 7.83 0.01
N ARG A 59 -0.89 6.71 0.14
CA ARG A 59 0.49 6.58 -0.36
C ARG A 59 0.62 5.33 -1.21
N LEU A 60 1.27 5.46 -2.36
CA LEU A 60 1.70 4.33 -3.19
C LEU A 60 3.20 4.11 -3.02
N ILE A 61 3.59 2.88 -2.75
CA ILE A 61 4.98 2.48 -2.48
C ILE A 61 5.34 1.36 -3.44
N ASP A 62 6.27 1.62 -4.36
CA ASP A 62 6.87 0.59 -5.19
C ASP A 62 7.77 -0.31 -4.33
N THR A 63 7.53 -1.63 -4.32
CA THR A 63 8.34 -2.55 -3.50
C THR A 63 9.66 -2.96 -4.17
N LYS A 64 10.09 -2.30 -5.25
CA LYS A 64 11.29 -2.70 -6.01
C LYS A 64 12.64 -2.36 -5.36
N ALA A 65 12.70 -1.90 -4.11
CA ALA A 65 13.92 -1.32 -3.53
C ALA A 65 14.40 -1.93 -2.20
N HIS A 66 14.41 -3.26 -2.07
CA HIS A 66 15.40 -3.92 -1.20
C HIS A 66 16.26 -4.87 -2.05
N LYS A 67 17.05 -4.30 -2.96
CA LYS A 67 18.27 -4.98 -3.39
C LYS A 67 19.19 -5.04 -2.17
N MET A 68 19.53 -6.25 -1.75
CA MET A 68 20.62 -6.56 -0.83
C MET A 68 21.84 -5.68 -1.16
N ASN A 69 22.12 -4.68 -0.33
CA ASN A 69 23.50 -4.24 -0.14
C ASN A 69 24.17 -5.30 0.75
N GLN A 70 24.42 -6.49 0.20
CA GLN A 70 25.52 -7.29 0.71
C GLN A 70 26.77 -6.62 0.16
N LYS A 71 27.46 -5.87 1.03
CA LYS A 71 28.83 -5.44 0.76
C LYS A 71 29.64 -6.72 0.52
N GLU A 72 30.12 -6.90 -0.70
CA GLU A 72 31.25 -7.78 -0.98
C GLU A 72 32.43 -7.24 -0.16
N ASN A 73 32.73 -7.88 0.97
CA ASN A 73 34.03 -7.74 1.60
C ASN A 73 34.97 -8.69 0.85
N GLN A 74 35.79 -8.11 -0.03
CA GLN A 74 37.08 -8.69 -0.43
C GLN A 74 38.12 -8.38 0.64
#